data_AF-A0A314Z4P5-F1
#
_entry.id   AF-A0A314Z4P5-F1
#
_cell.length_a   1.000
_cell.length_b   1.000
_cell.length_c   1.000
_cell.angle_alpha   90.00
_cell.angle_beta   90.00
_cell.angle_gamma   90.00
#
_symmetry.space_group_name_H-M   'P 1'
#
loop_
_entity.id
_entity.type
_entity.pdbx_description
1 polymer ?
#
loop_
_entity_poly.entity_id
_entity_poly.type
_entity_poly.pdbx_seq_one_letter_code
_entity_poly.pdbx_strand_id
1 'polypeptide(L)' 'MTLHRFGNTSSSSIWYELCYLEAKGRLKKGNRVWQIAFGSGFKCNSAIWKCISDIDPTKRNAWSDSIHFYPTQTDTLN' A
#
# COMPACT_ATOMS: atom_id res chain seq x y z
N MET A 1 -6.80 -3.21 -1.00
CA MET A 1 -7.60 -1.97 -0.93
C MET A 1 -7.23 -0.98 -2.03
N THR A 2 -5.96 -0.88 -2.39
CA THR A 2 -5.51 0.02 -3.47
C THR A 2 -6.18 -0.26 -4.81
N LEU A 3 -6.21 -1.52 -5.26
CA LEU A 3 -6.88 -1.88 -6.51
C LEU A 3 -8.37 -1.50 -6.53
N HIS A 4 -9.09 -1.72 -5.43
CA HIS A 4 -10.50 -1.33 -5.32
C HIS A 4 -10.67 0.19 -5.47
N ARG A 5 -9.79 1.01 -4.91
CA ARG A 5 -9.92 2.46 -4.95
C ARG A 5 -9.42 3.09 -6.25
N PHE A 6 -8.22 2.71 -6.66
CA PHE A 6 -7.48 3.40 -7.72
C PHE A 6 -7.46 2.61 -9.04
N GLY A 7 -7.98 1.40 -9.05
CA GLY A 7 -7.83 0.49 -10.18
C GLY A 7 -6.38 0.05 -10.36
N ASN A 8 -6.10 -0.51 -11.53
CA ASN A 8 -4.74 -0.88 -11.92
C ASN A 8 -4.04 0.36 -12.52
N THR A 9 -3.18 1.00 -11.74
CA THR A 9 -2.37 2.15 -12.18
C THR A 9 -1.00 1.70 -12.71
N SER A 10 -0.93 0.48 -13.25
CA SER A 10 0.27 -0.15 -13.79
C SER A 10 1.41 -0.18 -12.76
N SER A 11 2.63 0.16 -13.15
CA SER A 11 3.84 0.13 -12.31
C SER A 11 3.75 0.97 -11.04
N SER A 12 2.87 1.97 -10.98
CA SER A 12 2.69 2.80 -9.79
C SER A 12 1.86 2.13 -8.68
N SER A 13 1.10 1.08 -8.99
CA SER A 13 0.17 0.43 -8.06
C SER A 13 0.83 0.02 -6.74
N ILE A 14 2.07 -0.49 -6.82
CA ILE A 14 2.84 -0.95 -5.65
C ILE A 14 3.22 0.16 -4.68
N TRP A 15 3.27 1.41 -5.14
CA TRP A 15 3.55 2.57 -4.28
C TRP A 15 2.29 3.06 -3.59
N TYR A 16 1.14 3.00 -4.26
CA TYR A 16 -0.14 3.27 -3.61
C TYR A 16 -0.48 2.21 -2.55
N GLU A 17 -0.09 0.94 -2.77
CA GLU A 17 -0.19 -0.13 -1.75
C GLU A 17 0.73 0.14 -0.55
N LEU A 18 1.98 0.60 -0.77
CA LEU A 18 2.85 0.99 0.32
C LEU A 18 2.26 2.18 1.11
N CYS A 19 1.76 3.20 0.40
CA CYS A 19 1.12 4.35 1.01
C CYS A 19 -0.15 3.97 1.81
N TYR A 20 -0.87 2.92 1.39
CA TYR A 20 -1.99 2.37 2.16
C TYR A 20 -1.52 1.82 3.52
N LEU A 21 -0.39 1.10 3.55
CA LEU A 21 0.18 0.59 4.80
C LEU A 21 0.63 1.73 5.73
N GLU A 22 1.24 2.77 5.16
CA GLU A 22 1.62 3.99 5.89
C GLU A 22 0.40 4.69 6.49
N ALA A 23 -0.63 4.96 5.68
CA ALA A 23 -1.86 5.62 6.11
C ALA A 23 -2.66 4.80 7.13
N LYS A 24 -2.55 3.46 7.10
CA LYS A 24 -3.09 2.58 8.15
C LYS A 24 -2.26 2.53 9.43
N GLY A 25 -1.13 3.23 9.50
CA GLY A 25 -0.21 3.17 10.64
C GLY A 25 0.39 1.79 10.84
N ARG A 26 0.44 0.97 9.79
CA ARG A 26 0.95 -0.42 9.84
C ARG A 26 2.45 -0.51 9.59
N LEU A 27 3.09 0.60 9.22
CA LEU A 27 4.52 0.67 8.96
C LEU A 27 5.21 1.49 10.05
N LYS A 28 6.17 0.88 10.76
CA LYS A 28 6.97 1.49 11.83
C LYS A 28 8.47 1.41 11.53
N LYS A 29 9.26 2.28 12.16
CA LYS A 29 10.72 2.23 12.08
C LYS A 29 11.24 0.82 12.38
N GLY A 30 12.14 0.34 11.53
CA GLY A 30 12.74 -1.00 11.61
C GLY A 30 11.95 -2.10 10.90
N ASN A 31 10.67 -1.88 10.55
CA ASN A 31 9.90 -2.85 9.77
C ASN A 31 10.55 -3.10 8.40
N ARG A 32 10.36 -4.32 7.88
CA ARG A 32 10.76 -4.68 6.53
C ARG A 32 9.51 -4.92 5.68
N VAL A 33 9.49 -4.36 4.48
CA VAL A 33 8.43 -4.56 3.49
C VAL A 33 9.04 -5.28 2.31
N TRP A 34 8.49 -6.44 1.97
CA TRP A 34 8.80 -7.11 0.72
C TRP A 34 7.78 -6.69 -0.33
N GLN A 35 8.24 -6.01 -1.36
CA GLN A 35 7.43 -5.54 -2.47
C GLN A 35 7.64 -6.47 -3.66
N ILE A 36 6.55 -7.06 -4.13
CA ILE A 36 6.52 -7.96 -5.29
C ILE A 36 5.55 -7.38 -6.30
N ALA A 37 5.97 -7.29 -7.56
CA ALA A 37 5.16 -6.71 -8.62
C ALA A 37 5.26 -7.54 -9.90
N PHE A 38 4.17 -7.63 -10.65
CA PHE A 38 4.13 -8.22 -11.98
C PHE A 38 3.58 -7.20 -12.98
N GLY A 39 4.14 -7.21 -14.19
CA GLY A 39 3.68 -6.37 -15.29
C GLY A 39 3.52 -7.19 -16.58
N SER A 40 2.93 -6.56 -17.60
CA SER A 40 2.68 -7.19 -18.90
C SER A 40 3.94 -7.84 -19.50
N GLY A 41 3.80 -9.04 -20.06
CA GLY A 41 4.90 -9.86 -20.55
C GLY A 41 5.48 -10.74 -19.44
N PHE A 42 6.79 -10.63 -19.20
CA PHE A 42 7.51 -11.37 -18.15
C PHE A 42 8.22 -10.44 -17.15
N LYS A 43 7.69 -9.23 -16.94
CA LYS A 43 8.32 -8.25 -16.05
C LYS A 43 7.96 -8.56 -14.61
N CYS A 44 8.99 -8.75 -13.78
CA CYS A 44 8.85 -8.97 -12.34
C CYS A 44 9.71 -7.98 -11.54
N ASN A 45 9.08 -7.38 -10.53
CA ASN A 45 9.58 -6.60 -9.40
C ASN A 45 9.85 -7.45 -8.14
N SER A 46 11.03 -7.44 -7.51
CA SER A 46 11.20 -7.94 -6.14
C SER A 46 12.20 -7.09 -5.36
N ALA A 47 11.74 -6.41 -4.32
CA ALA A 47 12.56 -5.54 -3.49
C ALA A 47 12.21 -5.64 -2.01
N ILE A 48 13.23 -5.64 -1.14
CA ILE A 48 13.04 -5.57 0.31
C ILE A 48 13.43 -4.16 0.77
N TRP A 49 12.48 -3.48 1.39
CA TRP A 49 12.65 -2.16 1.98
C TRP A 49 12.74 -2.27 3.49
N LYS A 50 13.58 -1.44 4.13
CA LYS A 50 13.57 -1.25 5.58
C LYS A 50 13.09 0.15 5.89
N CYS A 51 12.06 0.26 6.73
CA CYS A 51 11.60 1.56 7.23
C CYS A 51 12.66 2.14 8.17
N ILE A 52 13.24 3.29 7.82
CA ILE A 52 14.36 3.89 8.57
C ILE A 52 13.94 4.99 9.56
N SER A 53 12.69 5.42 9.50
CA SER A 53 12.12 6.49 10.32
C SER A 53 10.72 6.13 10.81
N ASP A 54 10.25 6.82 11.83
CA ASP A 54 8.84 6.73 12.24
C ASP A 54 7.95 7.43 11.21
N ILE A 55 6.76 6.88 10.99
CA ILE A 55 5.81 7.36 9.99
C ILE A 55 4.58 7.86 10.72
N ASP A 56 4.23 9.12 10.47
CA ASP A 56 2.97 9.71 10.93
C ASP A 56 1.84 9.32 9.98
N PRO A 57 0.88 8.47 10.42
CA PRO A 57 -0.23 8.02 9.57
C PRO A 57 -1.22 9.16 9.25
N THR A 58 -1.17 10.28 9.97
CA THR A 58 -2.06 11.43 9.77
C THR A 58 -1.52 12.40 8.72
N LYS A 59 -0.25 12.25 8.32
CA LYS A 59 0.37 13.08 7.28
C LYS A 59 -0.40 12.94 5.96
N ARG A 60 -0.71 14.09 5.33
CA ARG A 60 -1.47 14.12 4.07
C ARG A 60 -0.79 13.30 2.97
N ASN A 61 -1.56 12.41 2.34
CA ASN A 61 -1.12 11.49 1.30
C ASN A 61 -2.31 11.09 0.40
N ALA A 62 -2.09 10.17 -0.54
CA ALA A 62 -3.12 9.71 -1.48
C ALA A 62 -4.34 9.07 -0.80
N TRP A 63 -4.24 8.66 0.46
CA TRP A 63 -5.27 8.01 1.25
C TRP A 63 -6.02 8.90 2.24
N SER A 64 -5.61 10.16 2.43
CA SER A 64 -6.11 10.98 3.55
C SER A 64 -7.62 11.21 3.57
N ASP A 65 -8.24 11.33 2.41
CA ASP A 65 -9.67 11.57 2.23
C ASP A 65 -10.53 10.31 2.41
N SER A 66 -9.96 9.11 2.29
CA SER A 66 -10.76 7.89 2.25
C SER A 66 -10.24 6.74 3.12
N ILE A 67 -9.10 6.86 3.79
CA ILE A 67 -8.45 5.74 4.49
C ILE A 67 -9.36 5.09 5.53
N HIS A 68 -10.24 5.88 6.15
CA HIS A 68 -11.16 5.44 7.19
C HIS A 68 -12.30 4.55 6.67
N PHE A 69 -12.59 4.56 5.36
CA PHE A 69 -13.58 3.68 4.74
C PHE A 69 -13.06 2.26 4.42
N TYR A 70 -11.78 1.99 4.68
CA TYR A 70 -11.14 0.71 4.35
C TYR A 70 -10.72 -0.07 5.61
N PRO A 71 -10.65 -1.41 5.58
CA PRO A 71 -11.16 -2.28 4.52
C PRO A 71 -12.69 -2.15 4.40
N THR A 72 -13.22 -2.29 3.19
CA THR A 72 -14.67 -2.30 2.98
C THR A 72 -15.26 -3.58 3.59
N GLN A 73 -16.45 -3.51 4.19
CA GLN A 73 -17.10 -4.66 4.87
C GLN A 73 -17.35 -5.89 3.97
N THR A 74 -17.22 -5.75 2.66
CA THR A 74 -17.44 -6.82 1.68
C THR A 74 -16.48 -8.01 1.78
N ASP A 75 -15.39 -7.91 2.54
CA ASP A 75 -14.42 -9.01 2.73
C ASP A 75 -14.78 -9.98 3.89
N THR A 76 -15.94 -9.83 4.53
CA THR A 76 -16.38 -10.72 5.65
C THR A 76 -17.35 -11.83 5.25
N LEU A 77 -17.46 -12.18 3.96
CA LEU A 77 -18.28 -13.30 3.50
C LEU A 77 -17.41 -14.45 2.97
N ASN A 78 -17.45 -15.54 3.74
CA ASN A 78 -16.89 -16.90 3.57
C ASN A 78 -15.53 -17.16 4.21
#